data_AF-A0A0D2SDA6-F1
#
_entry.id   AF-A0A0D2SDA6-F1
#
_cell.length_a   1.000
_cell.length_b   1.000
_cell.length_c   1.000
_cell.angle_alpha   90.00
_cell.angle_beta   90.00
_cell.angle_gamma   90.00
#
_symmetry.space_group_name_H-M   'P 1'
#
loop_
_entity.id
_entity.type
_entity.pdbx_description
1 polymer ?
#
loop_
_entity_poly.entity_id
_entity_poly.type
_entity_poly.pdbx_seq_one_letter_code
_entity_poly.pdbx_strand_id
1 'polypeptide(L)'
;MRSSRKNQASSSSGGGGGEGNQDGITDEEALSNITKQKVAAAKQYIENHYKEQMNLQDRKERYKDEPSIMKYIKIAATLPDKTVRDVALRC
;
A
#
# COMPACT_ATOMS: atom_id res chain seq x y z
N MET A 1 9.91 41.37 -18.97
CA MET A 1 9.27 42.34 -18.06
C MET A 1 7.76 42.29 -18.27
N ARG A 2 7.00 42.30 -17.15
CA ARG A 2 5.53 42.41 -16.99
C ARG A 2 4.64 41.19 -17.31
N SER A 3 4.32 40.53 -16.20
CA SER A 3 3.21 39.64 -15.87
C SER A 3 1.84 40.04 -16.41
N SER A 4 0.96 39.06 -16.64
CA SER A 4 -0.49 39.24 -16.51
C SER A 4 -1.16 37.92 -16.10
N ARG A 5 -1.43 37.80 -14.79
CA ARG A 5 -2.42 36.86 -14.24
C ARG A 5 -3.79 37.39 -14.61
N LYS A 6 -4.58 36.63 -15.37
CA LYS A 6 -5.99 36.93 -15.58
C LYS A 6 -6.81 35.95 -14.77
N ASN A 7 -7.11 36.36 -13.54
CA ASN A 7 -8.14 35.76 -12.71
C ASN A 7 -9.49 36.06 -13.37
N GLN A 8 -10.27 35.05 -13.70
CA GLN A 8 -11.69 35.20 -13.97
C GLN A 8 -12.46 34.46 -12.88
N ALA A 9 -12.91 35.22 -11.89
CA ALA A 9 -14.09 34.86 -11.13
C ALA A 9 -15.28 35.43 -11.91
N SER A 10 -16.24 34.57 -12.24
CA SER A 10 -17.58 34.99 -12.65
C SER A 10 -18.59 34.11 -11.93
N SER A 11 -19.31 34.75 -11.01
CA SER A 11 -20.53 34.28 -10.37
C SER A 11 -21.71 34.39 -11.33
N SER A 12 -22.53 33.33 -11.43
CA SER A 12 -23.92 33.37 -11.92
C SER A 12 -24.58 32.04 -11.53
N SER A 13 -25.41 31.97 -10.48
CA SER A 13 -26.85 32.27 -10.43
C SER A 13 -27.76 31.14 -10.96
N GLY A 14 -28.67 30.67 -10.09
CA GLY A 14 -29.85 29.84 -10.41
C GLY A 14 -29.54 28.35 -10.50
N GLY A 15 -30.23 27.42 -9.85
CA GLY A 15 -31.62 27.40 -9.37
C GLY A 15 -32.22 26.08 -9.87
N GLY A 16 -33.00 25.38 -9.05
CA GLY A 16 -33.81 24.25 -9.48
C GLY A 16 -33.76 23.04 -8.54
N GLY A 17 -34.80 22.91 -7.72
CA GLY A 17 -35.09 21.70 -6.99
C GLY A 17 -35.45 20.55 -7.92
N GLY A 18 -35.13 19.34 -7.47
CA GLY A 18 -35.56 18.08 -8.06
C GLY A 18 -35.55 17.02 -6.97
N GLU A 19 -36.67 16.91 -6.26
CA GLU A 19 -37.01 15.74 -5.45
C GLU A 19 -37.08 14.51 -6.38
N GLY A 20 -36.37 13.45 -6.02
CA GLY A 20 -36.24 12.29 -6.91
C GLY A 20 -35.59 11.07 -6.29
N ASN A 21 -36.35 10.43 -5.40
CA ASN A 21 -36.34 9.00 -5.09
C ASN A 21 -35.39 8.48 -4.00
N GLN A 22 -36.03 7.86 -2.99
CA GLN A 22 -35.44 7.38 -1.76
C GLN A 22 -34.54 6.17 -2.00
N ASP A 23 -33.32 6.28 -1.49
CA ASP A 23 -32.40 5.18 -1.19
C ASP A 23 -33.11 4.11 -0.37
N GLY A 24 -33.04 2.86 -0.83
CA GLY A 24 -33.59 1.76 -0.07
C GLY A 24 -33.41 0.41 -0.74
N ILE A 25 -32.46 -0.36 -0.20
CA ILE A 25 -32.41 -1.83 -0.21
C ILE A 25 -31.67 -2.44 -1.42
N THR A 26 -30.33 -2.41 -1.41
CA THR A 26 -29.48 -3.50 -1.96
C THR A 26 -28.00 -3.50 -1.53
N ASP A 27 -27.58 -2.88 -0.42
CA ASP A 27 -26.13 -2.71 -0.15
C ASP A 27 -25.59 -3.27 1.18
N GLU A 28 -26.44 -3.75 2.09
CA GLU A 28 -25.99 -4.24 3.41
C GLU A 28 -25.09 -5.48 3.32
N GLU A 29 -25.48 -6.46 2.51
CA GLU A 29 -24.73 -7.71 2.35
C GLU A 29 -23.46 -7.53 1.51
N ALA A 30 -23.49 -6.63 0.52
CA ALA A 30 -22.32 -6.26 -0.28
C ALA A 30 -21.28 -5.51 0.57
N LEU A 31 -21.69 -4.54 1.40
CA LEU A 31 -20.82 -3.84 2.34
C LEU A 31 -20.21 -4.80 3.38
N SER A 32 -21.00 -5.76 3.87
CA SER A 32 -20.54 -6.81 4.78
C SER A 32 -19.44 -7.68 4.15
N ASN A 33 -19.63 -8.12 2.90
CA ASN A 33 -18.66 -8.94 2.19
C ASN A 33 -17.37 -8.17 1.88
N ILE A 34 -17.48 -6.91 1.46
CA ILE A 34 -16.33 -6.02 1.25
C ILE A 34 -15.55 -5.84 2.56
N THR A 35 -16.24 -5.65 3.68
CA THR A 35 -15.60 -5.47 4.99
C THR A 35 -14.91 -6.76 5.45
N LYS A 36 -15.56 -7.91 5.31
CA LYS A 36 -14.95 -9.22 5.62
C LYS A 36 -13.69 -9.47 4.80
N GLN A 37 -13.72 -9.16 3.49
CA GLN A 37 -12.58 -9.34 2.60
C GLN A 37 -11.42 -8.40 2.96
N LYS A 38 -11.71 -7.13 3.28
CA LYS A 38 -10.70 -6.17 3.75
C LYS A 38 -10.07 -6.61 5.07
N VAL A 39 -10.88 -7.11 6.01
CA VAL A 39 -10.38 -7.63 7.30
C VAL A 39 -9.51 -8.87 7.07
N ALA A 40 -9.90 -9.78 6.18
CA ALA A 40 -9.10 -10.95 5.84
C ALA A 40 -7.76 -10.56 5.21
N ALA A 41 -7.77 -9.64 4.24
CA ALA A 41 -6.57 -9.12 3.61
C ALA A 41 -5.64 -8.41 4.61
N ALA A 42 -6.19 -7.61 5.52
CA ALA A 42 -5.42 -6.92 6.56
C ALA A 42 -4.76 -7.92 7.52
N LYS A 43 -5.48 -8.95 7.97
CA LYS A 43 -4.92 -10.02 8.81
C LYS A 43 -3.76 -10.73 8.13
N GLN A 44 -3.95 -11.10 6.86
CA GLN A 44 -2.92 -11.78 6.08
C GLN A 44 -1.70 -10.88 5.84
N TYR A 45 -1.90 -9.59 5.59
CA TYR A 45 -0.81 -8.62 5.45
C TYR A 45 0.01 -8.52 6.73
N ILE A 46 -0.65 -8.40 7.89
CA ILE A 46 0.03 -8.33 9.19
C ILE A 46 0.87 -9.60 9.41
N GLU A 47 0.29 -10.77 9.19
CA GLU A 47 1.00 -12.04 9.37
C GLU A 47 2.22 -12.15 8.45
N ASN A 48 2.04 -11.84 7.16
CA ASN A 48 3.13 -11.87 6.18
C ASN A 48 4.24 -10.89 6.55
N HIS A 49 3.89 -9.68 6.99
CA HIS A 49 4.86 -8.66 7.40
C HIS A 49 5.79 -9.17 8.52
N TYR A 50 5.22 -9.78 9.58
CA TYR A 50 6.01 -10.31 10.69
C TYR A 50 6.84 -11.53 10.28
N LYS A 51 6.28 -12.47 9.50
CA LYS A 51 7.02 -13.62 8.97
C LYS A 51 8.21 -13.18 8.13
N GLU A 52 8.02 -12.19 7.26
CA GLU A 52 9.11 -11.66 6.45
C GLU A 52 10.20 -11.00 7.27
N GLN A 53 9.83 -10.23 8.30
CA GLN A 53 10.80 -9.61 9.21
C GLN A 53 11.63 -10.66 9.96
N MET A 54 10.97 -11.66 10.57
CA MET A 54 11.67 -12.71 11.32
C MET A 54 12.62 -13.50 10.42
N ASN A 55 12.13 -13.96 9.27
CA ASN A 55 12.98 -14.69 8.33
C ASN A 55 14.16 -13.85 7.81
N LEU A 56 13.99 -12.53 7.64
CA LEU A 56 15.10 -11.66 7.23
C LEU A 56 16.14 -11.50 8.34
N GLN A 57 15.72 -11.33 9.60
CA GLN A 57 16.63 -11.24 10.74
C GLN A 57 17.47 -12.51 10.91
N ASP A 58 16.85 -13.69 10.87
CA ASP A 58 17.57 -14.97 10.97
C ASP A 58 18.65 -15.10 9.88
N ARG A 59 18.35 -14.64 8.66
CA ARG A 59 19.30 -14.65 7.55
C ARG A 59 20.43 -13.64 7.74
N LYS A 60 20.13 -12.44 8.24
CA LYS A 60 21.16 -11.45 8.57
C LYS A 60 22.14 -12.01 9.60
N GLU A 61 21.65 -12.76 10.58
CA GLU A 61 22.46 -13.41 11.60
C GLU A 61 23.31 -14.55 11.02
N ARG A 62 22.70 -15.43 10.20
CA ARG A 62 23.41 -16.55 9.55
C ARG A 62 24.58 -16.12 8.66
N TYR A 63 24.47 -14.94 8.02
CA TYR A 63 25.50 -14.41 7.11
C TYR A 63 26.18 -13.16 7.66
N LYS A 64 26.22 -12.97 8.98
CA LYS A 64 26.79 -11.76 9.59
C LYS A 64 28.29 -11.60 9.33
N ASP A 65 29.01 -12.72 9.24
CA ASP A 65 30.46 -12.77 9.05
C ASP A 65 30.87 -12.76 7.56
N GLU A 66 29.90 -12.68 6.64
CA GLU A 66 30.16 -12.63 5.21
C GLU A 66 30.54 -11.21 4.73
N PRO A 67 31.44 -11.08 3.74
CA PRO A 67 31.74 -9.81 3.10
C PRO A 67 30.48 -9.14 2.53
N SER A 68 30.39 -7.82 2.65
CA SER A 68 29.16 -7.02 2.43
C SER A 68 28.35 -7.42 1.18
N ILE A 69 28.97 -7.52 0.00
CA ILE A 69 28.26 -7.91 -1.24
C ILE A 69 27.81 -9.38 -1.25
N MET A 70 28.64 -10.28 -0.72
CA MET A 70 28.36 -11.72 -0.70
C MET A 70 27.25 -12.04 0.30
N LYS A 71 27.20 -11.33 1.42
CA LYS A 71 26.10 -11.37 2.40
C LYS A 71 24.76 -11.10 1.71
N TYR A 72 24.64 -10.02 0.94
CA TYR A 72 23.39 -9.66 0.28
C TYR A 72 22.98 -10.67 -0.79
N ILE A 73 23.93 -11.17 -1.57
CA ILE A 73 23.68 -12.21 -2.59
C ILE A 73 23.15 -13.49 -1.92
N LYS A 74 23.80 -13.96 -0.85
CA LYS A 74 23.40 -15.16 -0.12
C LYS A 74 22.01 -15.03 0.51
N ILE A 75 21.69 -13.86 1.08
CA ILE A 75 20.35 -13.60 1.62
C ILE A 75 19.30 -13.57 0.50
N ALA A 76 19.56 -12.88 -0.61
CA ALA A 76 18.63 -12.79 -1.75
C ALA A 76 18.39 -14.14 -2.42
N ALA A 77 19.40 -15.02 -2.49
CA ALA A 77 19.24 -16.37 -3.03
C ALA A 77 18.23 -17.24 -2.25
N THR A 78 17.94 -16.90 -0.99
CA THR A 78 16.90 -17.56 -0.17
C THR A 78 15.54 -16.85 -0.22
N LEU A 79 15.44 -15.77 -1.01
CA LEU A 79 14.27 -14.92 -1.15
C LEU A 79 13.90 -14.80 -2.64
N PRO A 80 13.06 -15.69 -3.17
CA PRO A 80 12.71 -15.67 -4.60
C PRO A 80 12.08 -14.32 -5.02
N ASP A 81 11.38 -13.66 -4.10
CA ASP A 81 10.61 -12.44 -4.38
C ASP A 81 11.40 -11.15 -4.12
N LYS A 82 12.69 -11.23 -3.75
CA LYS A 82 13.49 -10.06 -3.34
C LYS A 82 14.83 -10.02 -4.05
N THR A 83 15.21 -8.84 -4.51
CA THR A 83 16.50 -8.63 -5.16
C THR A 83 17.61 -8.34 -4.14
N VAL A 84 18.86 -8.48 -4.58
CA VAL A 84 20.05 -8.06 -3.80
C VAL A 84 19.93 -6.61 -3.34
N ARG A 85 19.36 -5.73 -4.18
CA ARG A 85 19.09 -4.32 -3.86
C ARG A 85 18.11 -4.19 -2.70
N ASP A 86 17.00 -4.92 -2.73
CA ASP A 86 15.96 -4.85 -1.69
C ASP A 86 16.46 -5.36 -0.33
N VAL A 87 17.40 -6.30 -0.36
CA VAL A 87 18.06 -6.83 0.83
C VAL A 87 19.07 -5.81 1.38
N ALA A 88 19.89 -5.20 0.52
CA ALA A 88 20.89 -4.22 0.92
C ALA A 88 20.25 -2.98 1.58
N LEU A 89 19.09 -2.51 1.09
CA LEU A 89 18.35 -1.40 1.69
C LEU A 89 17.77 -1.70 3.10
N ARG A 90 17.70 -2.97 3.49
CA ARG A 90 17.13 -3.44 4.78
C ARG A 90 18.19 -3.96 5.76
N CYS A 91 19.46 -4.03 5.35
CA CYS A 91 20.52 -4.64 6.14
C CYS A 91 21.33 -3.60 6.90
#